data_AF-A0A9D5G357-F1
#
_entry.id   AF-A0A9D5G357-F1
#
_cell.length_a   1.000
_cell.length_b   1.000
_cell.length_c   1.000
_cell.angle_alpha   90.00
_cell.angle_beta   90.00
_cell.angle_gamma   90.00
#
_symmetry.space_group_name_H-M   'P 1'
#
loop_
_entity.id
_entity.type
_entity.pdbx_description
1 polymer ?
#
loop_
_entity_poly.entity_id
_entity_poly.type
_entity_poly.pdbx_seq_one_letter_code
_entity_poly.pdbx_strand_id
1 'polypeptide(L)'
;MSLNIKNAAVERLAAEVAALAGETKTEAIRRALLERKRQLAQTEATAAPVLAFQAFLEREIWPIIPADHVGRRLTRSEEDEILGYDEHGA
;
A
#
# COMPACT_ATOMS: atom_id res chain seq x y z
N MET A 1 -31.35 -8.15 3.95
CA MET A 1 -31.58 -8.50 2.53
C MET A 1 -30.84 -9.80 2.24
N SER A 2 -31.47 -10.74 1.54
CA SER A 2 -30.88 -12.05 1.21
C SER A 2 -30.06 -11.96 -0.08
N LEU A 3 -28.84 -12.50 -0.06
CA LEU A 3 -28.02 -12.69 -1.26
C LEU A 3 -28.39 -14.04 -1.87
N ASN A 4 -28.86 -14.06 -3.13
CA ASN A 4 -29.12 -15.30 -3.86
C ASN A 4 -27.95 -15.61 -4.79
N ILE A 5 -27.25 -16.73 -4.55
CA ILE A 5 -26.09 -17.17 -5.33
C ILE A 5 -26.56 -18.26 -6.30
N LYS A 6 -26.76 -17.92 -7.57
CA LYS A 6 -27.23 -18.87 -8.61
C LYS A 6 -26.12 -19.79 -9.16
N ASN A 7 -25.04 -19.98 -8.41
CA ASN A 7 -23.89 -20.77 -8.84
C ASN A 7 -23.63 -21.92 -7.86
N ALA A 8 -23.90 -23.14 -8.30
CA ALA A 8 -23.78 -24.35 -7.49
C ALA A 8 -22.36 -24.60 -6.97
N ALA A 9 -21.30 -24.19 -7.69
CA ALA A 9 -19.94 -24.34 -7.21
C ALA A 9 -19.66 -23.39 -6.03
N VAL A 10 -20.19 -22.16 -6.07
CA VAL A 10 -20.04 -21.20 -4.97
C VAL A 10 -20.83 -21.65 -3.74
N GLU A 11 -22.04 -22.22 -3.93
CA GLU A 11 -22.82 -22.77 -2.82
C GLU A 11 -22.14 -23.96 -2.13
N ARG A 12 -21.49 -24.85 -2.90
CA ARG A 12 -20.69 -25.95 -2.35
C ARG A 12 -19.49 -25.42 -1.57
N LEU A 13 -18.74 -24.48 -2.15
CA LEU A 13 -17.60 -23.87 -1.48
C LEU A 13 -18.01 -23.20 -0.16
N ALA A 14 -19.10 -22.44 -0.16
CA ALA A 14 -19.62 -21.82 1.07
C ALA A 14 -20.05 -22.87 2.11
N ALA A 15 -20.58 -24.03 1.68
CA ALA A 15 -20.92 -25.13 2.57
C ALA A 15 -19.68 -25.79 3.19
N GLU A 16 -18.66 -26.05 2.39
CA GLU A 16 -17.40 -26.66 2.82
C GLU A 16 -16.66 -25.76 3.81
N VAL A 17 -16.52 -24.47 3.49
CA VAL A 17 -15.88 -23.49 4.37
C VAL A 17 -16.65 -23.36 5.69
N ALA A 18 -17.98 -23.28 5.63
CA ALA A 18 -18.82 -23.22 6.82
C ALA A 18 -18.68 -24.48 7.71
N ALA A 19 -18.61 -25.66 7.10
CA ALA A 19 -18.39 -26.91 7.82
C ALA A 19 -17.01 -26.96 8.50
N LEU A 20 -15.96 -26.51 7.81
CA LEU A 20 -14.60 -26.44 8.36
C LEU A 20 -14.48 -25.44 9.51
N ALA A 21 -15.18 -24.30 9.41
CA ALA A 21 -15.14 -23.25 10.42
C ALA A 21 -16.18 -23.43 11.55
N GLY A 22 -17.09 -24.39 11.43
CA GLY A 22 -18.18 -24.61 12.40
C GLY A 22 -19.20 -23.47 12.44
N GLU A 23 -19.42 -22.79 11.33
CA GLU A 23 -20.29 -21.61 11.22
C GLU A 23 -21.38 -21.80 10.15
N THR A 24 -22.26 -20.81 9.98
CA THR A 24 -23.28 -20.87 8.90
C THR A 24 -22.67 -20.46 7.57
N LYS A 25 -23.24 -20.92 6.44
CA LYS A 25 -22.82 -20.49 5.09
C LYS A 25 -22.80 -18.97 4.94
N THR A 26 -23.76 -18.29 5.56
CA THR A 26 -23.86 -16.84 5.54
C THR A 26 -22.70 -16.18 6.29
N GLU A 27 -22.32 -16.69 7.47
CA GLU A 27 -21.17 -16.18 8.21
C GLU A 27 -19.86 -16.46 7.49
N ALA A 28 -19.68 -17.64 6.92
CA ALA A 28 -18.52 -17.96 6.09
C ALA A 28 -18.36 -16.97 4.91
N ILE A 29 -19.44 -16.68 4.19
CA ILE A 29 -19.44 -15.69 3.10
C ILE A 29 -19.14 -14.29 3.63
N ARG A 30 -19.77 -13.88 4.74
CA ARG A 30 -19.54 -12.56 5.35
C ARG A 30 -18.07 -12.38 5.74
N ARG A 31 -17.46 -13.35 6.42
CA ARG A 31 -16.07 -13.29 6.87
C ARG A 31 -15.10 -13.26 5.68
N ALA A 32 -15.32 -14.13 4.68
CA ALA A 32 -14.51 -14.14 3.46
C ALA A 32 -14.55 -12.79 2.72
N LEU A 33 -15.73 -12.15 2.62
CA LEU A 33 -15.87 -10.83 2.00
C LEU A 33 -15.19 -9.72 2.82
N LEU A 34 -15.26 -9.77 4.15
CA LEU A 34 -14.57 -8.81 5.02
C LEU A 34 -13.05 -8.91 4.89
N GLU A 35 -12.52 -10.14 4.86
CA GLU A 35 -11.10 -10.39 4.65
C GLU A 35 -10.64 -9.89 3.28
N ARG A 36 -11.40 -10.20 2.22
CA ARG A 36 -11.08 -9.73 0.88
C ARG A 36 -11.12 -8.21 0.78
N LYS A 37 -12.12 -7.57 1.39
CA LYS A 37 -12.20 -6.10 1.49
C LYS A 37 -10.98 -5.52 2.20
N ARG A 38 -10.56 -6.09 3.32
CA ARG A 38 -9.39 -5.63 4.07
C ARG A 38 -8.11 -5.74 3.23
N GLN A 39 -7.90 -6.85 2.54
CA GLN A 39 -6.74 -7.05 1.66
C GLN A 39 -6.70 -6.02 0.53
N LEU A 40 -7.85 -5.77 -0.13
CA LEU A 40 -7.94 -4.78 -1.21
C LEU A 40 -7.68 -3.35 -0.70
N ALA A 41 -8.28 -2.98 0.43
CA ALA A 41 -8.07 -1.67 1.03
C ALA A 41 -6.60 -1.42 1.42
N GLN A 42 -5.88 -2.43 1.90
CA GLN A 42 -4.45 -2.31 2.20
C GLN A 42 -3.59 -2.11 0.95
N THR A 43 -3.98 -2.76 -0.16
CA THR A 43 -3.27 -2.64 -1.45
C THR A 43 -3.47 -1.25 -2.07
N GLU A 44 -4.70 -0.73 -2.05
CA GLU A 44 -4.99 0.63 -2.53
C GLU A 44 -4.32 1.71 -1.67
N ALA A 45 -4.33 1.53 -0.34
CA ALA A 45 -3.71 2.47 0.59
C ALA A 45 -2.18 2.54 0.49
N THR A 46 -1.51 1.52 -0.06
CA THR A 46 -0.05 1.55 -0.28
C THR A 46 0.32 2.06 -1.66
N ALA A 47 -0.46 1.75 -2.70
CA ALA A 47 -0.17 2.20 -4.06
C ALA A 47 -0.51 3.69 -4.29
N ALA A 48 -1.65 4.16 -3.76
CA ALA A 48 -2.12 5.51 -4.05
C ALA A 48 -1.20 6.63 -3.50
N PRO A 49 -0.67 6.55 -2.26
CA PRO A 49 0.22 7.59 -1.74
C PRO A 49 1.57 7.62 -2.45
N VAL A 50 2.12 6.47 -2.83
CA VAL A 50 3.42 6.39 -3.52
C VAL A 50 3.33 7.00 -4.90
N LEU A 51 2.28 6.67 -5.66
CA LEU A 51 2.06 7.25 -6.98
C LEU A 51 1.77 8.76 -6.91
N ALA A 52 0.99 9.19 -5.91
CA ALA A 52 0.73 10.62 -5.69
C ALA A 52 2.00 11.38 -5.30
N PHE A 53 2.84 10.78 -4.44
CA PHE A 53 4.11 11.37 -4.02
C PHE A 53 5.10 11.47 -5.19
N GLN A 54 5.22 10.42 -6.00
CA GLN A 54 6.06 10.44 -7.20
C GLN A 54 5.58 11.51 -8.19
N ALA A 55 4.28 11.60 -8.45
CA ALA A 55 3.72 12.63 -9.33
C ALA A 55 3.95 14.06 -8.80
N PHE A 56 3.94 14.24 -7.47
CA PHE A 56 4.31 15.50 -6.83
C PHE A 56 5.79 15.82 -7.01
N LEU A 57 6.69 14.86 -6.77
CA LEU A 57 8.13 15.04 -7.00
C LEU A 57 8.42 15.42 -8.46
N GLU A 58 7.80 14.70 -9.41
CA GLU A 58 7.96 14.93 -10.85
C GLU A 58 7.52 16.33 -11.28
N ARG A 59 6.38 16.80 -10.75
CA ARG A 59 5.78 18.06 -11.21
C ARG A 59 6.30 19.29 -10.49
N GLU A 60 6.51 19.19 -9.18
CA GLU A 60 6.78 20.35 -8.32
C GLU A 60 8.25 20.46 -7.92
N ILE A 61 8.92 19.32 -7.68
CA ILE A 61 10.26 19.31 -7.06
C ILE A 61 11.38 19.12 -8.09
N TRP A 62 11.28 18.14 -9.00
CA TRP A 62 12.35 17.90 -9.97
C TRP A 62 12.59 19.06 -10.95
N PRO A 63 11.59 19.84 -11.39
CA PRO A 63 11.83 20.99 -12.27
C PRO A 63 12.60 22.15 -11.62
N ILE A 64 12.58 22.25 -10.28
CA ILE A 64 13.31 23.31 -9.56
C ILE A 64 14.77 22.91 -9.23
N ILE A 65 15.13 21.63 -9.40
CA ILE A 65 16.50 21.16 -9.13
C ILE A 65 17.40 21.60 -10.29
N PRO A 66 18.49 22.35 -10.02
CA PRO A 66 19.45 22.71 -11.06
C PRO A 66 20.08 21.47 -11.70
N ALA A 67 20.28 21.51 -13.02
CA ALA A 67 20.71 20.35 -13.80
C ALA A 67 22.09 19.78 -13.38
N ASP A 68 22.95 20.62 -12.82
CA ASP A 68 24.27 20.29 -12.26
C ASP A 68 24.19 19.52 -10.92
N HIS A 69 23.05 19.56 -10.25
CA HIS A 69 22.78 18.78 -9.04
C HIS A 69 22.03 17.47 -9.33
N VAL A 70 21.43 17.29 -10.51
CA VAL A 70 20.71 16.06 -10.86
C VAL A 70 21.69 14.89 -11.00
N GLY A 71 21.52 13.87 -10.17
CA GLY A 71 22.38 12.67 -10.17
C GLY A 71 23.75 12.87 -9.52
N ARG A 72 24.05 14.07 -9.00
CA ARG A 72 25.27 14.32 -8.22
C ARG A 72 25.11 13.66 -6.84
N ARG A 73 26.12 12.88 -6.46
CA ARG A 73 26.25 12.34 -5.10
C ARG A 73 27.13 13.27 -4.29
N LEU A 74 26.63 13.74 -3.16
CA LEU A 74 27.43 14.51 -2.20
C LEU A 74 28.46 13.59 -1.56
N THR A 75 29.65 14.13 -1.32
CA THR A 75 30.65 13.50 -0.47
C THR A 75 30.23 13.65 0.98
N ARG A 76 30.73 12.75 1.85
CA ARG A 76 30.43 12.80 3.28
C ARG A 76 30.75 14.17 3.91
N SER A 77 31.85 14.79 3.49
CA SER A 77 32.24 16.12 3.98
C SER A 77 31.24 17.21 3.57
N GLU A 78 30.71 17.15 2.35
CA GLU A 78 29.69 18.10 1.88
C GLU A 78 28.35 17.86 2.58
N GLU A 79 27.98 16.60 2.85
CA GLU A 79 26.79 16.25 3.63
C GLU A 79 26.89 16.77 5.08
N ASP A 80 28.03 16.56 5.73
CA ASP A 80 28.29 17.00 7.09
C ASP A 80 28.23 18.55 7.18
N GLU A 81 28.83 19.27 6.24
CA GLU A 81 28.77 20.74 6.16
C GLU A 81 27.33 21.26 5.97
N ILE A 82 26.53 20.63 5.11
CA ILE A 82 25.12 20.99 4.89
C ILE A 82 24.27 20.75 6.15
N LEU A 83 24.57 19.69 6.91
CA LEU A 83 23.88 19.35 8.15
C LEU A 83 24.34 20.19 9.35
N GLY A 84 25.42 20.98 9.18
CA GLY A 84 26.00 21.80 10.25
C GLY A 84 26.97 21.02 11.15
N TYR A 85 27.36 19.81 10.75
CA TYR A 85 28.42 19.05 11.39
C TYR A 85 29.77 19.57 10.87
N ASP A 86 30.48 20.34 11.69
CA ASP A 86 31.87 20.69 11.46
C ASP A 86 32.82 19.58 11.98
N GLU A 87 34.13 19.81 11.85
CA GLU A 87 35.18 18.93 12.41
C GLU A 87 35.14 18.81 13.96
N HIS A 88 34.20 19.49 14.62
CA HIS A 88 34.02 19.52 16.07
C HIS A 88 32.70 18.90 16.55
N GLY A 89 31.76 18.60 15.67
CA GLY A 89 30.57 17.78 15.94
C GLY A 89 29.57 18.38 16.94
N ALA A 90 28.43 18.85 16.44
CA ALA A 90 27.22 19.08 17.24
C ALA A 90 25.96 18.68 16.47
#